data_AF-A0A952FNV1-F1
#
_entry.id   AF-A0A952FNV1-F1
#
_cell.length_a   1.000
_cell.length_b   1.000
_cell.length_c   1.000
_cell.angle_alpha   90.00
_cell.angle_beta   90.00
_cell.angle_gamma   90.00
#
_symmetry.space_group_name_H-M   'P 1'
#
loop_
_entity.id
_entity.type
_entity.pdbx_description
1 polymer ?
#
loop_
_entity_poly.entity_id
_entity_poly.type
_entity_poly.pdbx_seq_one_letter_code
_entity_poly.pdbx_strand_id
1 'polypeptide(L)'
;MPTALAVPPAIDDTARIASLAHTADRLTIRWSDGRESPYPAIWLADNRPDRRDRPDGQRLFDAMDLPDGIAIRAAALVDGTVEIDLAGFDTPARFSPAWLRAYALDPASRAERRRRPVLWDSSFVLPTGDYTAVAGDDDARAKWLRQVHDHGFGLLRGVPTEPGMVCKVVEIFGCVRETNYGRLFDVVAVEKAQNLAFTALSLGNHTDN
;
A
#
# COMPACT_ATOMS: atom_id res chain seq x y z
N MET A 1 -16.01 -0.90 7.93
CA MET A 1 -14.59 -0.48 7.83
C MET A 1 -14.10 -0.94 6.47
N PRO A 2 -13.85 -0.05 5.49
CA PRO A 2 -13.10 -0.49 4.33
C PRO A 2 -11.68 -0.74 4.83
N THR A 3 -11.27 -2.00 4.85
CA THR A 3 -9.87 -2.40 4.94
C THR A 3 -9.11 -1.51 3.97
N ALA A 4 -8.08 -0.79 4.44
CA ALA A 4 -7.21 -0.04 3.55
C ALA A 4 -6.63 -1.06 2.55
N LEU A 5 -7.28 -1.15 1.39
CA LEU A 5 -6.76 -1.90 0.25
C LEU A 5 -5.38 -1.30 0.00
N ALA A 6 -4.37 -2.15 -0.09
CA ALA A 6 -3.05 -1.72 -0.51
C ALA A 6 -3.24 -0.82 -1.72
N VAL A 7 -2.77 0.43 -1.64
CA VAL A 7 -2.85 1.36 -2.77
C VAL A 7 -2.23 0.59 -3.95
N PRO A 8 -3.00 0.29 -5.00
CA PRO A 8 -2.47 -0.46 -6.11
C PRO A 8 -1.24 0.28 -6.63
N PRO A 9 -0.16 -0.43 -6.98
CA PRO A 9 1.01 0.20 -7.57
C PRO A 9 0.56 1.10 -8.72
N ALA A 10 1.17 2.27 -8.83
CA ALA A 10 0.91 3.18 -9.94
C ALA A 10 1.02 2.38 -11.25
N ILE A 11 -0.08 2.35 -12.00
CA ILE A 11 -0.13 1.67 -13.29
C ILE A 11 0.69 2.54 -14.25
N ASP A 12 1.80 2.00 -14.74
CA ASP A 12 2.60 2.63 -15.76
C ASP A 12 2.03 2.28 -17.15
N ASP A 13 1.18 3.16 -17.69
CA ASP A 13 0.58 3.01 -19.02
C ASP A 13 1.58 3.16 -20.17
N THR A 14 2.85 3.50 -19.88
CA THR A 14 3.90 3.63 -20.89
C THR A 14 4.68 2.35 -21.13
N ALA A 15 4.54 1.35 -20.26
CA ALA A 15 5.26 0.09 -20.35
C ALA A 15 4.76 -0.76 -21.53
N ARG A 16 5.61 -0.90 -22.56
CA ARG A 16 5.32 -1.72 -23.75
C ARG A 16 6.05 -3.05 -23.68
N ILE A 17 5.39 -4.11 -24.12
CA ILE A 17 5.99 -5.44 -24.26
C ILE A 17 6.84 -5.45 -25.53
N ALA A 18 8.13 -5.76 -25.39
CA ALA A 18 9.03 -5.96 -26.52
C ALA A 18 8.94 -7.42 -27.03
N SER A 19 8.90 -8.37 -26.11
CA SER A 19 8.69 -9.80 -26.43
C SER A 19 8.17 -10.55 -25.21
N LEU A 20 7.60 -11.72 -25.46
CA LEU A 20 7.18 -12.67 -24.43
C LEU A 20 7.68 -14.08 -24.79
N ALA A 21 8.05 -14.84 -23.77
CA ALA A 21 8.45 -16.23 -23.89
C ALA A 21 7.94 -16.99 -22.66
N HIS A 22 7.66 -18.28 -22.79
CA HIS A 22 7.19 -19.08 -21.66
C HIS A 22 7.83 -20.47 -21.63
N THR A 23 7.92 -21.00 -20.42
CA THR A 23 8.04 -22.43 -20.12
C THR A 23 6.70 -22.90 -19.55
N ALA A 24 6.57 -24.18 -19.20
CA ALA A 24 5.37 -24.69 -18.54
C ALA A 24 5.12 -24.00 -17.18
N ASP A 25 6.18 -23.66 -16.44
CA ASP A 25 6.10 -23.12 -15.07
C ASP A 25 6.10 -21.60 -15.00
N ARG A 26 6.42 -20.88 -16.10
CA ARG A 26 6.70 -19.44 -16.04
C ARG A 26 6.53 -18.72 -17.37
N LEU A 27 5.90 -17.55 -17.32
CA LEU A 27 5.94 -16.54 -18.38
C LEU A 27 7.09 -15.57 -18.09
N THR A 28 7.81 -15.17 -19.13
CA THR A 28 8.84 -14.13 -19.06
C THR A 28 8.50 -13.04 -20.07
N ILE A 29 8.32 -11.82 -19.58
CA ILE A 29 8.06 -10.64 -20.42
C ILE A 29 9.31 -9.78 -20.47
N ARG A 30 9.78 -9.47 -21.67
CA ARG A 30 10.79 -8.45 -21.91
C ARG A 30 10.07 -7.15 -22.28
N TRP A 31 10.36 -6.10 -21.55
CA TRP A 31 9.77 -4.78 -21.74
C TRP A 31 10.63 -3.92 -22.67
N SER A 32 10.04 -2.90 -23.27
CA SER A 32 10.73 -1.97 -24.17
C SER A 32 11.83 -1.15 -23.50
N ASP A 33 11.78 -1.02 -22.17
CA ASP A 33 12.82 -0.37 -21.36
C ASP A 33 13.98 -1.33 -21.00
N GLY A 34 13.97 -2.56 -21.53
CA GLY A 34 15.00 -3.56 -21.32
C GLY A 34 14.83 -4.39 -20.05
N ARG A 35 13.84 -4.12 -19.19
CA ARG A 35 13.55 -4.99 -18.05
C ARG A 35 13.01 -6.33 -18.49
N GLU A 36 13.23 -7.33 -17.66
CA GLU A 36 12.69 -8.66 -17.83
C GLU A 36 11.96 -9.07 -16.55
N SER A 37 10.69 -9.45 -16.69
CA SER A 37 9.83 -9.78 -15.56
C SER A 37 9.35 -11.23 -15.67
N PRO A 38 9.77 -12.11 -14.74
CA PRO A 38 9.25 -13.47 -14.64
C PRO A 38 7.93 -13.53 -13.86
N TYR A 39 6.99 -14.35 -14.33
CA TYR A 39 5.69 -14.62 -13.71
C TYR A 39 5.46 -16.12 -13.61
N PRO A 40 5.46 -16.72 -12.41
CA PRO A 40 5.12 -18.13 -12.22
C PRO A 40 3.71 -18.46 -12.70
N ALA A 41 3.51 -19.63 -13.32
CA ALA A 41 2.21 -20.08 -13.81
C ALA A 41 1.15 -20.12 -12.70
N ILE A 42 1.53 -20.60 -11.51
CA ILE A 42 0.66 -20.62 -10.32
C ILE A 42 0.23 -19.21 -9.90
N TRP A 43 1.13 -18.23 -9.99
CA TRP A 43 0.82 -16.85 -9.63
C TRP A 43 -0.14 -16.20 -10.64
N LEU A 44 0.04 -16.51 -11.93
CA LEU A 44 -0.88 -16.06 -12.99
C LEU A 44 -2.27 -16.70 -12.81
N ALA A 45 -2.34 -18.00 -12.51
CA ALA A 45 -3.60 -18.69 -12.23
C ALA A 45 -4.32 -18.09 -10.99
N ASP A 46 -3.57 -17.78 -9.94
CA ASP A 46 -4.07 -17.17 -8.70
C ASP A 46 -4.58 -15.72 -8.89
N ASN A 47 -4.05 -15.03 -9.90
CA ASN A 47 -4.33 -13.62 -10.16
C ASN A 47 -5.08 -13.38 -11.46
N ARG A 48 -5.72 -14.40 -12.04
CA ARG A 48 -6.51 -14.22 -13.26
C ARG A 48 -7.60 -13.14 -13.06
N PRO A 49 -7.72 -12.14 -13.96
CA PRO A 49 -8.67 -11.05 -13.77
C PRO A 49 -10.15 -11.48 -13.78
N ASP A 50 -10.50 -12.50 -14.57
CA ASP A 50 -11.85 -13.08 -14.66
C ASP A 50 -12.33 -13.75 -13.36
N ARG A 51 -11.44 -13.92 -12.37
CA ARG A 51 -11.74 -14.44 -11.03
C ARG A 51 -11.80 -13.35 -9.95
N ARG A 52 -11.69 -12.07 -10.34
CA ARG A 52 -11.70 -10.89 -9.44
C ARG A 52 -12.73 -9.83 -9.85
N ASP A 53 -13.78 -10.24 -10.56
CA ASP A 53 -14.75 -9.39 -11.27
C ASP A 53 -15.74 -8.59 -10.38
N ARG A 54 -15.44 -8.43 -9.08
CA ARG A 54 -16.26 -7.59 -8.20
C ARG A 54 -15.59 -6.22 -7.98
N PRO A 55 -16.37 -5.12 -7.93
CA PRO A 55 -15.84 -3.78 -7.67
C PRO A 55 -15.09 -3.64 -6.34
N ASP A 56 -15.33 -4.55 -5.39
CA ASP A 56 -14.69 -4.57 -4.07
C ASP A 56 -13.29 -5.22 -4.07
N GLY A 57 -12.83 -5.74 -5.21
CA GLY A 57 -11.50 -6.34 -5.38
C GLY A 57 -11.31 -7.66 -4.62
N GLN A 58 -12.38 -8.25 -4.09
CA GLN A 58 -12.30 -9.49 -3.32
C GLN A 58 -12.06 -10.68 -4.26
N ARG A 59 -11.24 -11.61 -3.78
CA ARG A 59 -11.03 -12.90 -4.42
C ARG A 59 -12.26 -13.78 -4.20
N LEU A 60 -12.71 -14.46 -5.26
CA LEU A 60 -13.95 -15.27 -5.22
C LEU A 60 -13.74 -16.77 -5.03
N PHE A 61 -12.52 -17.21 -4.73
CA PHE A 61 -12.14 -18.63 -4.63
C PHE A 61 -11.01 -18.81 -3.62
N ASP A 62 -10.86 -20.00 -3.04
CA ASP A 62 -9.74 -20.33 -2.16
C ASP A 62 -8.46 -20.62 -2.97
N ALA A 63 -7.28 -20.53 -2.36
CA ALA A 63 -6.05 -20.99 -2.99
C ALA A 63 -6.05 -22.50 -3.25
N MET A 64 -6.75 -23.26 -2.41
CA MET A 64 -6.91 -24.71 -2.54
C MET A 64 -7.86 -25.12 -3.66
N ASP A 65 -8.67 -24.21 -4.19
CA ASP A 65 -9.55 -24.46 -5.33
C ASP A 65 -8.81 -24.39 -6.68
N LEU A 66 -7.53 -24.00 -6.67
CA LEU A 66 -6.71 -23.98 -7.87
C LEU A 66 -6.50 -25.40 -8.39
N PRO A 67 -6.60 -25.64 -9.71
CA PRO A 67 -6.31 -26.94 -10.29
C PRO A 67 -4.91 -27.43 -9.96
N ASP A 68 -4.76 -28.74 -9.76
CA ASP A 68 -3.44 -29.36 -9.72
C ASP A 68 -2.75 -29.27 -11.10
N GLY A 69 -1.42 -29.22 -11.09
CA GLY A 69 -0.65 -29.26 -12.33
C GLY A 69 -0.79 -28.03 -13.23
N ILE A 70 -1.04 -26.85 -12.64
CA ILE A 70 -1.05 -25.57 -13.38
C ILE A 70 0.23 -25.41 -14.19
N ALA A 71 0.06 -25.21 -15.50
CA ALA A 71 1.14 -25.01 -16.45
C ALA A 71 0.68 -24.09 -17.60
N ILE A 72 1.57 -23.26 -18.11
CA ILE A 72 1.34 -22.43 -19.29
C ILE A 72 1.48 -23.31 -20.53
N ARG A 73 0.41 -23.40 -21.31
CA ARG A 73 0.37 -24.12 -22.59
C ARG A 73 0.72 -23.21 -23.75
N ALA A 74 0.23 -21.96 -23.70
CA ALA A 74 0.53 -20.94 -24.68
C ALA A 74 0.45 -19.55 -24.02
N ALA A 75 1.23 -18.61 -24.54
CA ALA A 75 1.10 -17.19 -24.21
C ALA A 75 1.31 -16.34 -25.46
N ALA A 76 0.50 -15.31 -25.64
CA ALA A 76 0.58 -14.41 -26.79
C ALA A 76 0.12 -12.99 -26.42
N LEU A 77 0.56 -12.01 -27.20
CA LEU A 77 0.03 -10.66 -27.16
C LEU A 77 -1.04 -10.55 -28.26
N VAL A 78 -2.29 -10.39 -27.86
CA VAL A 78 -3.44 -10.31 -28.76
C VAL A 78 -4.15 -8.99 -28.47
N ASP A 79 -4.29 -8.14 -29.49
CA ASP A 79 -4.94 -6.82 -29.38
C ASP A 79 -4.46 -5.98 -28.18
N GLY A 80 -3.16 -6.00 -27.91
CA GLY A 80 -2.54 -5.26 -26.81
C GLY A 80 -2.75 -5.88 -25.42
N THR A 81 -3.33 -7.07 -25.33
CA THR A 81 -3.56 -7.82 -24.08
C THR A 81 -2.72 -9.10 -24.06
N VAL A 82 -2.16 -9.46 -22.91
CA VAL A 82 -1.45 -10.73 -22.76
C VAL A 82 -2.47 -11.83 -22.49
N GLU A 83 -2.65 -12.71 -23.47
CA GLU A 83 -3.46 -13.91 -23.34
C GLU A 83 -2.59 -15.10 -22.94
N ILE A 84 -3.05 -15.87 -21.95
CA ILE A 84 -2.32 -17.00 -21.40
C ILE A 84 -3.27 -18.20 -21.29
N ASP A 85 -2.99 -19.26 -22.04
CA ASP A 85 -3.64 -20.55 -21.88
C ASP A 85 -2.96 -21.33 -20.74
N LEU A 86 -3.73 -21.65 -19.71
CA LEU A 86 -3.28 -22.33 -18.50
C LEU A 86 -4.00 -23.68 -18.38
N ALA A 87 -3.23 -24.75 -18.15
CA ALA A 87 -3.78 -26.05 -17.82
C ALA A 87 -4.69 -25.97 -16.59
N GLY A 88 -5.85 -26.64 -16.67
CA GLY A 88 -6.87 -26.64 -15.61
C GLY A 88 -7.95 -25.56 -15.76
N PHE A 89 -7.89 -24.74 -16.81
CA PHE A 89 -8.90 -23.71 -17.11
C PHE A 89 -9.45 -23.87 -18.52
N ASP A 90 -10.74 -23.57 -18.69
CA ASP A 90 -11.43 -23.71 -19.99
C ASP A 90 -11.18 -22.50 -20.92
N THR A 91 -10.83 -21.35 -20.34
CA THR A 91 -10.63 -20.09 -21.07
C THR A 91 -9.24 -19.50 -20.80
N PRO A 92 -8.62 -18.87 -21.81
CA PRO A 92 -7.40 -18.11 -21.60
C PRO A 92 -7.59 -16.98 -20.59
N ALA A 93 -6.59 -16.76 -19.74
CA ALA A 93 -6.52 -15.58 -18.89
C ALA A 93 -6.10 -14.38 -19.73
N ARG A 94 -6.71 -13.22 -19.50
CA ARG A 94 -6.41 -11.96 -20.20
C ARG A 94 -5.86 -10.94 -19.22
N PHE A 95 -4.60 -10.55 -19.38
CA PHE A 95 -3.93 -9.57 -18.52
C PHE A 95 -3.59 -8.30 -19.28
N SER A 96 -3.86 -7.14 -18.67
CA SER A 96 -3.30 -5.87 -19.14
C SER A 96 -1.77 -5.87 -18.99
N PRO A 97 -1.00 -5.46 -20.01
CA PRO A 97 0.44 -5.24 -19.88
C PRO A 97 0.79 -4.30 -18.74
N ALA A 98 0.02 -3.22 -18.56
CA ALA A 98 0.27 -2.23 -17.52
C ALA A 98 0.08 -2.84 -16.11
N TRP A 99 -0.93 -3.71 -15.95
CA TRP A 99 -1.12 -4.48 -14.71
C TRP A 99 0.05 -5.45 -14.48
N LEU A 100 0.46 -6.23 -15.49
CA LEU A 100 1.59 -7.13 -15.36
C LEU A 100 2.87 -6.38 -14.96
N ARG A 101 3.11 -5.21 -15.56
CA ARG A 101 4.24 -4.34 -15.21
C ARG A 101 4.16 -3.85 -13.77
N ALA A 102 3.01 -3.30 -13.38
CA ALA A 102 2.79 -2.79 -12.02
C ALA A 102 2.95 -3.89 -10.97
N TYR A 103 2.69 -5.15 -11.33
CA TYR A 103 2.85 -6.30 -10.44
C TYR A 103 4.10 -7.16 -10.66
N ALA A 104 5.03 -6.73 -11.53
CA ALA A 104 6.22 -7.47 -11.94
C ALA A 104 7.08 -7.99 -10.79
N LEU A 105 7.40 -9.28 -10.79
CA LEU A 105 8.01 -9.97 -9.63
C LEU A 105 9.55 -9.93 -9.61
N ASP A 106 10.19 -9.32 -10.60
CA ASP A 106 11.63 -9.16 -10.62
C ASP A 106 12.12 -8.29 -9.44
N PRO A 107 13.38 -8.47 -8.97
CA PRO A 107 13.88 -7.77 -7.80
C PRO A 107 13.80 -6.24 -7.89
N ALA A 108 14.02 -5.65 -9.06
CA ALA A 108 13.99 -4.20 -9.25
C ALA A 108 12.55 -3.67 -9.10
N SER A 109 11.60 -4.27 -9.80
CA SER A 109 10.18 -3.91 -9.71
C SER A 109 9.60 -4.15 -8.31
N ARG A 110 10.07 -5.18 -7.59
CA ARG A 110 9.74 -5.37 -6.16
C ARG A 110 10.34 -4.28 -5.28
N ALA A 111 11.58 -3.87 -5.54
CA ALA A 111 12.28 -2.84 -4.75
C ALA A 111 11.73 -1.43 -4.96
N GLU A 112 11.11 -1.16 -6.11
CA GLU A 112 10.40 0.10 -6.40
C GLU A 112 9.06 0.20 -5.67
N ARG A 113 8.35 -0.93 -5.54
CA ARG A 113 7.09 -1.00 -4.78
C ARG A 113 7.28 -0.99 -3.27
N ARG A 114 8.50 -1.25 -2.80
CA ARG A 114 8.81 -1.15 -1.38
C ARG A 114 8.76 0.32 -0.98
N ARG A 115 7.91 0.64 0.00
CA ARG A 115 7.91 1.96 0.65
C ARG A 115 9.31 2.27 1.16
N ARG A 116 9.82 3.44 0.78
CA ARG A 116 11.08 4.00 1.29
C ARG A 116 10.75 5.30 2.03
N PRO A 117 10.95 5.38 3.35
CA PRO A 117 10.80 6.65 4.04
C PRO A 117 11.87 7.64 3.57
N VAL A 118 11.54 8.92 3.57
CA VAL A 118 12.52 9.99 3.36
C VAL A 118 13.24 10.21 4.68
N LEU A 119 14.50 9.77 4.74
CA LEU A 119 15.34 9.95 5.94
C LEU A 119 15.71 11.42 6.12
N TRP A 120 15.85 11.83 7.37
CA TRP A 120 16.10 13.22 7.75
C TRP A 120 16.97 13.30 9.01
N ASP A 121 17.57 14.46 9.22
CA ASP A 121 18.41 14.78 10.37
C ASP A 121 18.01 16.15 10.97
N SER A 122 18.89 16.75 11.77
CA SER A 122 18.66 18.05 12.41
C SER A 122 18.39 19.22 11.44
N SER A 123 18.74 19.11 10.16
CA SER A 123 18.44 20.15 9.16
C SER A 123 17.00 20.09 8.64
N PHE A 124 16.19 19.14 9.13
CA PHE A 124 14.84 18.91 8.65
C PHE A 124 13.89 20.07 8.96
N VAL A 125 13.14 20.49 7.94
CA VAL A 125 12.07 21.48 8.10
C VAL A 125 10.76 20.74 8.36
N LEU A 126 10.19 20.96 9.55
CA LEU A 126 8.98 20.29 10.01
C LEU A 126 7.77 20.54 9.08
N PRO A 127 7.20 19.49 8.45
CA PRO A 127 5.98 19.62 7.68
C PRO A 127 4.85 20.13 8.58
N THR A 128 4.23 21.23 8.18
CA THR A 128 3.18 21.89 8.96
C THR A 128 1.91 22.04 8.12
N GLY A 129 0.79 21.60 8.66
CA GLY A 129 -0.56 21.81 8.11
C GLY A 129 -1.38 22.76 8.96
N ASP A 130 -2.43 23.33 8.37
CA ASP A 130 -3.46 24.08 9.07
C ASP A 130 -4.67 23.19 9.33
N TYR A 131 -5.19 23.20 10.57
CA TYR A 131 -6.30 22.37 11.00
C TYR A 131 -7.58 22.61 10.18
N THR A 132 -7.94 23.88 9.93
CA THR A 132 -9.16 24.21 9.19
C THR A 132 -9.07 23.71 7.75
N ALA A 133 -7.93 23.90 7.10
CA ALA A 133 -7.71 23.39 5.76
C ALA A 133 -7.74 21.84 5.72
N VAL A 134 -7.00 21.16 6.60
CA VAL A 134 -6.93 19.69 6.64
C VAL A 134 -8.28 19.05 7.00
N ALA A 135 -9.08 19.72 7.83
CA ALA A 135 -10.42 19.24 8.20
C ALA A 135 -11.46 19.46 7.09
N GLY A 136 -11.35 20.55 6.33
CA GLY A 136 -12.37 20.97 5.37
C GLY A 136 -12.09 20.64 3.90
N ASP A 137 -10.85 20.29 3.54
CA ASP A 137 -10.42 20.09 2.15
C ASP A 137 -9.62 18.79 2.00
N ASP A 138 -10.11 17.90 1.14
CA ASP A 138 -9.55 16.59 0.85
C ASP A 138 -8.15 16.68 0.22
N ASP A 139 -7.90 17.69 -0.63
CA ASP A 139 -6.59 17.88 -1.27
C ASP A 139 -5.55 18.39 -0.27
N ALA A 140 -5.94 19.34 0.57
CA ALA A 140 -5.10 19.81 1.68
C ALA A 140 -4.79 18.68 2.67
N ARG A 141 -5.81 17.87 3.01
CA ARG A 141 -5.67 16.68 3.87
C ARG A 141 -4.71 15.67 3.26
N ALA A 142 -4.91 15.30 2.00
CA ALA A 142 -4.07 14.34 1.30
C ALA A 142 -2.63 14.84 1.17
N LYS A 143 -2.43 16.14 0.93
CA LYS A 143 -1.10 16.77 0.90
C LYS A 143 -0.38 16.66 2.23
N TRP A 144 -1.04 16.98 3.34
CA TRP A 144 -0.44 16.89 4.68
C TRP A 144 -0.17 15.44 5.08
N LEU A 145 -1.12 14.52 4.85
CA LEU A 145 -0.94 13.10 5.13
C LEU A 145 0.19 12.46 4.30
N ARG A 146 0.42 12.91 3.06
CA ARG A 146 1.60 12.50 2.27
C ARG A 146 2.91 12.88 2.98
N GLN A 147 2.98 14.07 3.59
CA GLN A 147 4.17 14.47 4.35
C GLN A 147 4.39 13.59 5.58
N VAL A 148 3.32 13.28 6.33
CA VAL A 148 3.38 12.34 7.46
C VAL A 148 3.78 10.94 6.98
N HIS A 149 3.24 10.49 5.85
CA HIS A 149 3.60 9.22 5.22
C HIS A 149 5.07 9.18 4.82
N ASP A 150 5.63 10.25 4.26
CA ASP A 150 7.00 10.25 3.72
C ASP A 150 8.05 10.42 4.82
N HIS A 151 7.78 11.27 5.81
CA HIS A 151 8.74 11.66 6.85
C HIS A 151 8.49 11.02 8.22
N GLY A 152 7.32 10.39 8.41
CA GLY A 152 6.92 9.71 9.66
C GLY A 152 6.22 10.60 10.68
N PHE A 153 6.16 11.92 10.46
CA PHE A 153 5.48 12.86 11.37
C PHE A 153 5.14 14.18 10.67
N GLY A 154 4.28 14.99 11.30
CA GLY A 154 3.93 16.33 10.85
C GLY A 154 3.23 17.12 11.97
N LEU A 155 3.32 18.44 11.90
CA LEU A 155 2.67 19.35 12.83
C LEU A 155 1.34 19.83 12.24
N LEU A 156 0.29 19.85 13.04
CA LEU A 156 -0.99 20.47 12.69
C LEU A 156 -1.19 21.70 13.59
N ARG A 157 -1.29 22.89 12.99
CA ARG A 157 -1.50 24.17 13.70
C ARG A 157 -2.95 24.59 13.62
N GLY A 158 -3.36 25.45 14.56
CA GLY A 158 -4.73 25.98 14.60
C GLY A 158 -5.77 24.99 15.13
N VAL A 159 -5.34 23.89 15.76
CA VAL A 159 -6.26 22.97 16.45
C VAL A 159 -6.80 23.68 17.71
N PRO A 160 -8.14 23.76 17.91
CA PRO A 160 -8.73 24.29 19.13
C PRO A 160 -8.15 23.67 20.41
N THR A 161 -7.98 24.47 21.45
CA THR A 161 -7.44 24.04 22.75
C THR A 161 -8.56 23.60 23.69
N GLU A 162 -9.26 22.53 23.31
CA GLU A 162 -10.37 21.96 24.07
C GLU A 162 -10.10 20.48 24.39
N PRO A 163 -10.60 19.94 25.52
CA PRO A 163 -10.48 18.51 25.83
C PRO A 163 -10.99 17.61 24.69
N GLY A 164 -10.24 16.55 24.40
CA GLY A 164 -10.60 15.58 23.35
C GLY A 164 -10.32 16.01 21.92
N MET A 165 -9.72 17.17 21.68
CA MET A 165 -9.41 17.62 20.31
C MET A 165 -8.44 16.69 19.56
N VAL A 166 -7.50 16.05 20.25
CA VAL A 166 -6.62 15.03 19.63
C VAL A 166 -7.43 13.89 19.01
N CYS A 167 -8.51 13.47 19.67
CA CYS A 167 -9.39 12.44 19.16
C CYS A 167 -10.17 12.89 17.92
N LYS A 168 -10.72 14.10 17.96
CA LYS A 168 -11.44 14.70 16.82
C LYS A 168 -10.52 14.85 15.61
N VAL A 169 -9.24 15.21 15.82
CA VAL A 169 -8.25 15.27 14.74
C VAL A 169 -8.02 13.88 14.13
N VAL A 170 -7.83 12.85 14.95
CA VAL A 170 -7.63 11.47 14.44
C VAL A 170 -8.82 10.99 13.63
N GLU A 171 -10.04 11.32 14.05
CA GLU A 171 -11.29 10.96 13.35
C GLU A 171 -11.40 11.54 11.94
N ILE A 172 -10.63 12.58 11.60
CA ILE A 172 -10.58 13.14 10.24
C ILE A 172 -9.98 12.13 9.23
N PHE A 173 -9.08 11.26 9.67
CA PHE A 173 -8.32 10.37 8.78
C PHE A 173 -8.23 8.91 9.26
N GLY A 174 -8.88 8.56 10.37
CA GLY A 174 -8.85 7.21 10.91
C GLY A 174 -9.70 7.05 12.16
N CYS A 175 -9.29 6.14 13.04
CA CYS A 175 -9.93 5.90 14.32
C CYS A 175 -8.90 5.92 15.45
N VAL A 176 -9.36 6.33 16.63
CA VAL A 176 -8.55 6.25 17.85
C VAL A 176 -8.47 4.78 18.28
N ARG A 177 -7.25 4.26 18.48
CA ARG A 177 -7.04 2.94 19.09
C ARG A 177 -7.18 3.07 20.60
N GLU A 178 -8.24 2.50 21.16
CA GLU A 178 -8.42 2.42 22.61
C GLU A 178 -7.45 1.41 23.22
N THR A 179 -6.91 1.74 24.39
CA THR A 179 -6.00 0.87 25.15
C THR A 179 -6.49 0.71 26.58
N ASN A 180 -5.76 -0.03 27.41
CA ASN A 180 -6.02 -0.09 28.85
C ASN A 180 -5.85 1.27 29.57
N TYR A 181 -5.22 2.27 28.95
CA TYR A 181 -5.18 3.66 29.44
C TYR A 181 -6.45 4.46 29.09
N GLY A 182 -7.41 3.82 28.43
CA GLY A 182 -8.61 4.44 27.91
C GLY A 182 -8.44 4.93 26.47
N ARG A 183 -9.47 5.64 26.00
CA ARG A 183 -9.52 6.25 24.67
C ARG A 183 -8.66 7.50 24.56
N LEU A 184 -8.51 8.21 25.67
CA LEU A 184 -7.72 9.42 25.83
C LEU A 184 -7.07 9.36 27.21
N PHE A 185 -5.81 9.74 27.31
CA PHE A 185 -5.13 9.95 28.58
C PHE A 185 -4.46 11.32 28.57
N ASP A 186 -4.50 12.02 29.70
CA ASP A 186 -3.90 13.33 29.84
C ASP A 186 -2.46 13.22 30.35
N VAL A 187 -1.52 13.87 29.67
CA VAL A 187 -0.13 14.01 30.14
C VAL A 187 0.01 15.32 30.88
N VAL A 188 -0.10 15.26 32.20
CA VAL A 188 0.04 16.39 33.11
C VAL A 188 1.22 16.12 34.04
N ALA A 189 2.16 17.06 34.12
CA ALA A 189 3.22 16.99 35.13
C ALA A 189 2.62 17.25 36.51
N VAL A 190 2.67 16.25 37.42
CA VAL A 190 2.14 16.35 38.79
C VAL A 190 3.21 15.92 39.80
N GLU A 191 3.23 16.55 40.99
CA GLU A 191 4.28 16.32 42.01
C GLU A 191 4.34 14.88 42.56
N LYS A 192 3.27 14.07 42.43
CA LYS A 192 3.21 12.66 42.88
C LYS A 192 2.69 11.74 41.77
N ALA A 193 3.52 11.54 40.77
CA ALA A 193 3.22 10.73 39.58
C ALA A 193 3.23 9.22 39.83
N GLN A 194 2.26 8.49 39.26
CA GLN A 194 2.24 7.00 39.23
C GLN A 194 2.90 6.40 37.99
N ASN A 195 3.22 7.23 36.97
CA ASN A 195 3.90 6.85 35.73
C ASN A 195 5.02 7.87 35.45
N LEU A 196 6.15 7.44 34.89
CA LEU A 196 7.27 8.32 34.54
C LEU A 196 6.85 9.45 33.58
N ALA A 197 5.86 9.21 32.70
CA ALA A 197 5.27 10.23 31.83
C ALA A 197 4.65 11.42 32.59
N PHE A 198 4.35 11.26 33.89
CA PHE A 198 3.81 12.32 34.75
C PHE A 198 4.86 12.93 35.68
N THR A 199 6.13 12.50 35.59
CA THR A 199 7.25 13.07 36.35
C THR A 199 7.95 14.16 35.56
N ALA A 200 8.64 15.09 36.25
CA ALA A 200 9.49 16.10 35.62
C ALA A 200 10.85 15.53 35.11
N LEU A 201 11.02 14.20 35.12
CA LEU A 201 12.24 13.56 34.64
C LEU A 201 12.25 13.53 33.12
N SER A 202 13.42 13.77 32.53
CA SER A 202 13.61 13.69 31.08
C SER A 202 13.30 12.27 30.60
N LEU A 203 12.39 12.16 29.63
CA LEU A 203 12.18 10.95 28.88
C LEU A 203 13.21 10.91 27.74
N GLY A 204 14.00 9.84 27.68
CA GLY A 204 14.86 9.56 26.54
C GLY A 204 14.04 9.26 25.28
N ASN A 205 14.70 9.15 24.12
CA ASN A 205 14.03 8.75 22.89
C ASN A 205 13.39 7.37 23.04
N HIS A 206 12.09 7.27 22.74
CA HIS A 206 11.30 6.04 22.86
C HIS A 206 10.19 6.01 21.82
N THR A 207 9.55 4.86 21.68
CA THR A 207 8.32 4.67 20.92
C THR A 207 7.25 4.16 21.87
N ASP A 208 6.04 4.69 21.75
CA ASP A 208 4.87 4.19 22.49
C ASP A 208 4.22 2.99 21.80
N ASN A 209 3.49 2.19 22.58
CA ASN A 209 2.80 0.95 22.17
C ASN A 209 1.71 1.18 21.13
#